data_AF-A0A5V0B864-F1
#
_entry.id   AF-A0A5V0B864-F1
#
_cell.length_a   1.000
_cell.length_b   1.000
_cell.length_c   1.000
_cell.angle_alpha   90.00
_cell.angle_beta   90.00
_cell.angle_gamma   90.00
#
_symmetry.space_group_name_H-M   'P 1'
#
loop_
_entity.id
_entity.type
_entity.pdbx_description
1 polymer ?
#
loop_
_entity_poly.entity_id
_entity_poly.type
_entity_poly.pdbx_seq_one_letter_code
_entity_poly.pdbx_strand_id
1 'polypeptide(L)'
;MALGQSTAAGDYSTAIGSSASATGEYSFSAGRNSKACEKNSIAIGSDTNSAICNISGEGNGAENTIALGTYANAAGNNSLALGAYSFVSASNSVSLGYHSTNTRDNTISVGSVGQERQITNVAAGTEDTDATNVRQLNDTAAQTLADA
;
A
#
# COMPACT_ATOMS: atom_id res chain seq x y z
N MET A 1 0.43 -2.08 23.69
CA MET A 1 -0.37 -1.00 24.34
C MET A 1 -1.74 -0.96 23.68
N ALA A 2 -2.83 -0.95 24.46
CA ALA A 2 -4.21 -0.88 23.94
C ALA A 2 -4.95 0.34 24.51
N LEU A 3 -5.66 1.10 23.66
CA LEU A 3 -6.47 2.26 24.04
C LEU A 3 -7.83 2.26 23.33
N GLY A 4 -8.92 2.35 24.08
CA GLY A 4 -10.27 2.52 23.55
C GLY A 4 -10.94 1.22 23.04
N GLN A 5 -11.16 0.24 23.93
CA GLN A 5 -11.73 -1.08 23.57
C GLN A 5 -11.00 -1.74 22.38
N SER A 6 -9.67 -1.71 22.42
CA SER A 6 -8.80 -2.28 21.40
C SER A 6 -8.05 -3.51 21.93
N THR A 7 -7.45 -4.27 21.02
CA THR A 7 -6.60 -5.44 21.32
C THR A 7 -5.19 -5.20 20.79
N ALA A 8 -4.20 -5.23 21.67
CA ALA A 8 -2.79 -5.23 21.31
C ALA A 8 -2.16 -6.51 21.87
N ALA A 9 -2.16 -7.57 21.06
CA ALA A 9 -1.78 -8.92 21.47
C ALA A 9 -0.39 -9.35 20.98
N GLY A 10 0.17 -8.67 19.97
CA GLY A 10 1.53 -8.93 19.53
C GLY A 10 2.57 -8.31 20.46
N ASP A 11 3.76 -8.90 20.54
CA ASP A 11 4.87 -8.32 21.29
C ASP A 11 5.22 -6.93 20.72
N TYR A 12 5.41 -5.96 21.60
CA TYR A 12 5.62 -4.54 21.26
C TYR A 12 4.52 -3.88 20.41
N SER A 13 3.35 -4.51 20.28
CA SER A 13 2.26 -3.98 19.47
C SER A 13 1.56 -2.78 20.12
N THR A 14 0.92 -1.94 19.30
CA THR A 14 0.06 -0.84 19.78
C THR A 14 -1.27 -0.81 19.02
N ALA A 15 -2.38 -0.72 19.74
CA ALA A 15 -3.73 -0.61 19.21
C ALA A 15 -4.48 0.58 19.82
N ILE A 16 -5.10 1.43 18.98
CA ILE A 16 -5.83 2.63 19.40
C ILE A 16 -7.14 2.73 18.63
N GLY A 17 -8.27 2.74 19.34
CA GLY A 17 -9.61 2.91 18.77
C GLY A 17 -10.52 1.69 18.99
N SER A 18 -11.84 1.92 18.95
CA SER A 18 -12.83 0.87 19.18
C SER A 18 -12.61 -0.30 18.23
N SER A 19 -12.37 -1.48 18.81
CA SER A 19 -12.12 -2.73 18.08
C SER A 19 -10.86 -2.69 17.20
N ALA A 20 -9.95 -1.74 17.40
CA ALA A 20 -8.62 -1.79 16.77
C ALA A 20 -7.88 -3.05 17.26
N SER A 21 -7.22 -3.76 16.35
CA SER A 21 -6.51 -5.00 16.64
C SER A 21 -5.09 -4.94 16.09
N ALA A 22 -4.09 -5.11 16.95
CA ALA A 22 -2.68 -5.23 16.63
C ALA A 22 -2.17 -6.56 17.19
N THR A 23 -2.16 -7.62 16.37
CA THR A 23 -1.82 -8.99 16.81
C THR A 23 -0.44 -9.45 16.37
N GLY A 24 0.16 -8.78 15.39
CA GLY A 24 1.52 -9.08 14.94
C GLY A 24 2.60 -8.52 15.87
N GLU A 25 3.77 -9.16 15.92
CA GLU A 25 4.97 -8.60 16.55
C GLU A 25 5.32 -7.23 15.92
N TYR A 26 5.60 -6.22 16.75
CA TYR A 26 5.84 -4.83 16.33
C TYR A 26 4.71 -4.17 15.54
N SER A 27 3.49 -4.72 15.58
CA SER A 27 2.36 -4.18 14.81
C SER A 27 1.78 -2.88 15.41
N PHE A 28 1.26 -2.02 14.54
CA PHE A 28 0.58 -0.78 14.94
C PHE A 28 -0.79 -0.68 14.27
N SER A 29 -1.84 -0.49 15.07
CA SER A 29 -3.22 -0.40 14.59
C SER A 29 -3.92 0.82 15.19
N ALA A 30 -4.38 1.75 14.36
CA ALA A 30 -5.04 2.98 14.81
C ALA A 30 -6.28 3.31 13.98
N GLY A 31 -7.46 3.16 14.57
CA GLY A 31 -8.74 3.40 13.89
C GLY A 31 -9.83 2.46 14.38
N ARG A 32 -11.10 2.81 14.15
CA ARG A 32 -12.21 1.91 14.49
C ARG A 32 -12.13 0.66 13.61
N ASN A 33 -12.10 -0.53 14.21
CA ASN A 33 -11.94 -1.80 13.50
C ASN A 33 -10.66 -1.93 12.64
N SER A 34 -9.61 -1.14 12.88
CA SER A 34 -8.35 -1.32 12.16
C SER A 34 -7.68 -2.64 12.56
N LYS A 35 -7.01 -3.32 11.64
CA LYS A 35 -6.35 -4.62 11.87
C LYS A 35 -4.93 -4.63 11.33
N ALA A 36 -3.96 -4.85 12.21
CA ALA A 36 -2.55 -5.05 11.89
C ALA A 36 -2.15 -6.43 12.44
N CYS A 37 -2.19 -7.45 11.59
CA CYS A 37 -2.26 -8.83 12.07
C CYS A 37 -0.94 -9.60 12.07
N GLU A 38 0.02 -9.15 11.26
CA GLU A 38 1.29 -9.85 11.04
C GLU A 38 2.48 -9.01 11.48
N LYS A 39 3.66 -9.63 11.50
CA LYS A 39 4.90 -8.96 11.92
C LYS A 39 5.14 -7.67 11.13
N ASN A 40 5.48 -6.61 11.85
CA ASN A 40 5.76 -5.27 11.30
C ASN A 40 4.58 -4.63 10.52
N SER A 41 3.34 -5.10 10.73
CA SER A 41 2.17 -4.55 10.03
C SER A 41 1.70 -3.23 10.63
N ILE A 42 1.26 -2.28 9.78
CA ILE A 42 0.75 -0.96 10.18
C ILE A 42 -0.61 -0.72 9.54
N ALA A 43 -1.66 -0.55 10.34
CA ALA A 43 -3.01 -0.26 9.88
C ALA A 43 -3.53 1.05 10.49
N ILE A 44 -3.78 2.07 9.66
CA ILE A 44 -4.29 3.37 10.13
C ILE A 44 -5.51 3.80 9.33
N GLY A 45 -6.63 4.02 10.02
CA GLY A 45 -7.94 4.38 9.47
C GLY A 45 -9.04 3.42 9.89
N SER A 46 -10.30 3.76 9.62
CA SER A 46 -11.42 2.89 9.98
C SER A 46 -11.53 1.70 9.03
N ASP A 47 -11.74 0.52 9.60
CA ASP A 47 -11.93 -0.74 8.85
C ASP A 47 -10.75 -1.08 7.91
N THR A 48 -9.55 -0.60 8.20
CA THR A 48 -8.31 -0.93 7.47
C THR A 48 -7.79 -2.31 7.82
N ASN A 49 -7.17 -2.98 6.85
CA ASN A 49 -6.54 -4.28 7.06
C ASN A 49 -5.10 -4.30 6.52
N SER A 50 -4.13 -4.32 7.42
CA SER A 50 -2.73 -4.57 7.12
C SER A 50 -2.42 -6.02 7.45
N ALA A 51 -2.11 -6.78 6.39
CA ALA A 51 -2.08 -8.22 6.35
C ALA A 51 -3.46 -8.88 6.52
N ILE A 52 -3.65 -10.04 5.89
CA ILE A 52 -4.81 -10.89 6.16
C ILE A 52 -4.60 -11.55 7.52
N CYS A 53 -5.51 -11.31 8.46
CA CYS A 53 -5.48 -11.98 9.75
C CYS A 53 -5.80 -13.47 9.57
N ASN A 54 -4.78 -14.32 9.54
CA ASN A 54 -4.98 -15.77 9.48
C ASN A 54 -5.47 -16.26 10.85
N ILE A 55 -6.76 -16.60 10.94
CA ILE A 55 -7.39 -17.08 12.18
C ILE A 55 -7.12 -18.58 12.42
N SER A 56 -6.63 -19.31 11.41
CA SER A 56 -6.53 -20.78 11.42
C SER A 56 -5.13 -21.37 11.63
N GLY A 57 -4.10 -20.56 11.87
CA GLY A 57 -2.74 -21.06 12.15
C GLY A 57 -2.06 -21.82 11.00
N GLU A 58 -2.66 -21.85 9.81
CA GLU A 58 -2.05 -22.40 8.59
C GLU A 58 -1.64 -21.25 7.67
N GLY A 59 -0.32 -21.07 7.51
CA GLY A 59 0.29 -20.01 6.70
C GLY A 59 0.60 -18.74 7.50
N ASN A 60 1.82 -18.23 7.34
CA ASN A 60 2.15 -16.88 7.80
C ASN A 60 1.37 -15.89 6.92
N GLY A 61 0.66 -14.92 7.51
CA GLY A 61 0.10 -13.84 6.72
C GLY A 61 1.20 -12.94 6.17
N ALA A 62 0.81 -11.96 5.36
CA ALA A 62 1.77 -11.04 4.76
C ALA A 62 2.47 -10.17 5.81
N GLU A 63 3.79 -10.31 5.95
CA GLU A 63 4.60 -9.49 6.85
C GLU A 63 4.98 -8.15 6.19
N ASN A 64 5.38 -7.18 7.02
CA ASN A 64 5.89 -5.87 6.58
C ASN A 64 4.87 -5.11 5.72
N THR A 65 3.59 -5.18 6.08
CA THR A 65 2.50 -4.52 5.36
C THR A 65 2.17 -3.16 5.96
N ILE A 66 1.71 -2.25 5.13
CA ILE A 66 1.21 -0.93 5.57
C ILE A 66 -0.10 -0.64 4.85
N ALA A 67 -1.19 -0.43 5.58
CA ALA A 67 -2.50 -0.01 5.07
C ALA A 67 -2.92 1.31 5.73
N LEU A 68 -3.10 2.36 4.92
CA LEU A 68 -3.37 3.73 5.38
C LEU A 68 -4.59 4.31 4.65
N GLY A 69 -5.69 4.54 5.38
CA GLY A 69 -6.95 5.12 4.88
C GLY A 69 -8.14 4.17 5.02
N THR A 70 -9.35 4.69 5.16
CA THR A 70 -10.56 3.89 5.40
C THR A 70 -10.71 2.74 4.38
N TYR A 71 -10.91 1.51 4.85
CA TYR A 71 -10.97 0.30 4.00
C TYR A 71 -9.71 0.01 3.16
N ALA A 72 -8.56 0.63 3.43
CA ALA A 72 -7.30 0.24 2.79
C ALA A 72 -6.94 -1.20 3.19
N ASN A 73 -6.42 -1.97 2.22
CA ASN A 73 -6.10 -3.38 2.40
C ASN A 73 -4.75 -3.73 1.75
N ALA A 74 -3.76 -4.05 2.59
CA ALA A 74 -2.43 -4.48 2.17
C ALA A 74 -2.26 -5.97 2.49
N ALA A 75 -2.44 -6.84 1.50
CA ALA A 75 -2.48 -8.29 1.64
C ALA A 75 -1.26 -9.03 1.11
N GLY A 76 -0.40 -8.39 0.31
CA GLY A 76 0.87 -8.98 -0.16
C GLY A 76 2.04 -8.71 0.78
N ASN A 77 3.07 -9.56 0.79
CA ASN A 77 4.27 -9.33 1.60
C ASN A 77 4.94 -8.00 1.20
N ASN A 78 5.48 -7.25 2.16
CA ASN A 78 6.19 -6.00 1.88
C ASN A 78 5.34 -4.98 1.08
N SER A 79 4.02 -4.97 1.29
CA SER A 79 3.10 -4.12 0.52
C SER A 79 2.68 -2.84 1.23
N LEU A 80 2.38 -1.80 0.44
CA LEU A 80 1.84 -0.52 0.92
C LEU A 80 0.55 -0.17 0.18
N ALA A 81 -0.58 -0.14 0.89
CA ALA A 81 -1.86 0.38 0.42
C ALA A 81 -2.10 1.77 1.03
N LEU A 82 -1.89 2.84 0.27
CA LEU A 82 -2.03 4.23 0.71
C LEU A 82 -3.21 4.91 0.01
N GLY A 83 -4.34 5.04 0.72
CA GLY A 83 -5.56 5.67 0.25
C GLY A 83 -6.80 4.88 0.64
N ALA A 84 -7.94 5.56 0.82
CA ALA A 84 -9.18 4.86 1.14
C ALA A 84 -9.59 3.90 0.01
N TYR A 85 -10.00 2.69 0.37
CA TYR A 85 -10.30 1.59 -0.56
C TYR A 85 -9.13 1.17 -1.48
N SER A 86 -7.89 1.54 -1.15
CA SER A 86 -6.73 1.01 -1.87
C SER A 86 -6.51 -0.47 -1.52
N PHE A 87 -6.05 -1.25 -2.51
CA PHE A 87 -5.85 -2.69 -2.37
C PHE A 87 -4.50 -3.11 -2.97
N VAL A 88 -3.74 -3.93 -2.25
CA VAL A 88 -2.52 -4.56 -2.75
C VAL A 88 -2.54 -6.05 -2.41
N SER A 89 -2.65 -6.92 -3.41
CA SER A 89 -2.46 -8.38 -3.23
C SER A 89 -1.06 -8.85 -3.61
N ALA A 90 -0.31 -8.01 -4.32
CA ALA A 90 1.02 -8.33 -4.81
C ALA A 90 2.11 -8.13 -3.76
N SER A 91 3.17 -8.93 -3.85
CA SER A 91 4.34 -8.80 -2.99
C SER A 91 5.27 -7.68 -3.47
N ASN A 92 5.93 -7.00 -2.54
CA ASN A 92 6.86 -5.91 -2.80
C ASN A 92 6.25 -4.80 -3.68
N SER A 93 5.01 -4.41 -3.37
CA SER A 93 4.21 -3.56 -4.25
C SER A 93 3.46 -2.46 -3.51
N VAL A 94 3.18 -1.38 -4.22
CA VAL A 94 2.52 -0.18 -3.67
C VAL A 94 1.26 0.15 -4.47
N SER A 95 0.16 0.47 -3.78
CA SER A 95 -1.00 1.16 -4.35
C SER A 95 -1.11 2.55 -3.76
N LEU A 96 -1.15 3.57 -4.61
CA LEU A 96 -1.23 4.97 -4.23
C LEU A 96 -2.53 5.60 -4.73
N GLY A 97 -3.39 6.01 -3.80
CA GLY A 97 -4.63 6.74 -4.07
C GLY A 97 -5.93 5.97 -3.78
N TYR A 98 -7.04 6.72 -3.78
CA TYR A 98 -8.39 6.17 -3.58
C TYR A 98 -8.72 5.09 -4.62
N HIS A 99 -9.19 3.92 -4.21
CA HIS A 99 -9.50 2.81 -5.13
C HIS A 99 -8.33 2.31 -6.01
N SER A 100 -7.08 2.64 -5.69
CA SER A 100 -5.94 2.08 -6.43
C SER A 100 -5.75 0.59 -6.11
N THR A 101 -5.48 -0.21 -7.15
CA THR A 101 -5.33 -1.66 -7.03
C THR A 101 -3.97 -2.10 -7.58
N ASN A 102 -3.29 -3.00 -6.89
CA ASN A 102 -2.04 -3.57 -7.36
C ASN A 102 -2.01 -5.10 -7.16
N THR A 103 -1.92 -5.81 -8.29
CA THR A 103 -1.91 -7.28 -8.39
C THR A 103 -0.65 -7.82 -9.06
N ARG A 104 0.35 -6.97 -9.31
CA ARG A 104 1.63 -7.34 -9.91
C ARG A 104 2.78 -7.12 -8.94
N ASP A 105 3.59 -8.15 -8.72
CA ASP A 105 4.75 -8.06 -7.82
C ASP A 105 5.77 -7.03 -8.31
N ASN A 106 6.44 -6.35 -7.39
CA ASN A 106 7.48 -5.36 -7.68
C ASN A 106 6.99 -4.16 -8.51
N THR A 107 5.79 -3.63 -8.19
CA THR A 107 5.23 -2.48 -8.93
C THR A 107 4.62 -1.42 -8.04
N ILE A 108 4.44 -0.23 -8.61
CA ILE A 108 3.62 0.85 -8.03
C ILE A 108 2.41 1.05 -8.94
N SER A 109 1.21 0.95 -8.39
CA SER A 109 -0.04 1.31 -9.07
C SER A 109 -0.57 2.64 -8.54
N VAL A 110 -0.80 3.59 -9.43
CA VAL A 110 -1.40 4.90 -9.10
C VAL A 110 -2.91 4.93 -9.37
N GLY A 111 -3.53 3.81 -9.71
CA GLY A 111 -4.95 3.72 -10.07
C GLY A 111 -5.46 2.28 -10.17
N SER A 112 -6.47 2.08 -10.98
CA SER A 112 -6.96 0.75 -11.36
C SER A 112 -7.27 0.73 -12.85
N VAL A 113 -7.54 -0.45 -13.41
CA VAL A 113 -8.05 -0.58 -14.79
C VAL A 113 -9.31 0.29 -14.95
N GLY A 114 -9.29 1.18 -15.94
CA GLY A 114 -10.38 2.13 -16.22
C GLY A 114 -10.49 3.32 -15.26
N GLN A 115 -9.58 3.42 -14.29
CA GLN A 115 -9.45 4.54 -13.34
C GLN A 115 -7.98 4.95 -13.22
N GLU A 116 -7.31 5.08 -14.36
CA GLU A 116 -5.92 5.50 -14.45
C GLU A 116 -5.76 6.95 -13.96
N ARG A 117 -4.60 7.25 -13.38
CA ARG A 117 -4.24 8.61 -12.97
C ARG A 117 -3.09 9.12 -13.80
N GLN A 118 -3.10 10.43 -14.04
CA GLN A 118 -1.94 11.13 -14.57
C GLN A 118 -0.93 11.37 -13.45
N ILE A 119 0.35 11.17 -13.75
CA ILE A 119 1.47 11.58 -12.91
C ILE A 119 2.00 12.89 -13.48
N THR A 120 1.78 14.00 -12.76
CA THR A 120 2.12 15.36 -13.22
C THR A 120 3.35 15.89 -12.47
N ASN A 121 3.97 16.95 -13.01
CA ASN A 121 5.17 17.57 -12.45
C ASN A 121 6.40 16.64 -12.39
N VAL A 122 6.50 15.73 -13.36
CA VAL A 122 7.66 14.83 -13.52
C VAL A 122 8.79 15.60 -14.23
N ALA A 123 9.91 15.80 -13.54
CA ALA A 123 11.14 16.34 -14.14
C ALA A 123 11.63 15.44 -15.28
N ALA A 124 12.53 15.93 -16.14
CA ALA A 124 13.14 15.09 -17.16
C ALA A 124 14.00 14.01 -16.50
N GLY A 125 13.83 12.76 -16.92
CA GLY A 125 14.71 11.66 -16.49
C GLY A 125 16.12 11.84 -17.06
N THR A 126 17.13 11.49 -16.27
CA THR A 126 18.55 11.64 -16.62
C THR A 126 19.30 10.32 -16.61
N GLU A 127 18.80 9.33 -15.88
CA GLU A 127 19.33 7.96 -15.83
C GLU A 127 18.42 6.98 -16.57
N ASP A 128 18.95 5.83 -16.97
CA ASP A 128 18.22 4.80 -17.75
C ASP A 128 16.95 4.28 -17.05
N THR A 129 16.88 4.38 -15.72
CA THR A 129 15.76 3.91 -14.90
C THR A 129 14.81 5.02 -14.45
N ASP A 130 15.00 6.25 -14.92
CA ASP A 130 14.09 7.35 -14.63
C ASP A 130 12.83 7.29 -15.49
N ALA A 131 11.74 7.87 -14.99
CA ALA A 131 10.54 8.05 -15.80
C ALA A 131 10.75 9.14 -16.86
N THR A 132 10.52 8.79 -18.13
CA THR A 132 10.47 9.77 -19.24
C THR A 132 9.21 10.62 -19.14
N ASN A 133 9.34 11.95 -19.14
CA ASN A 133 8.17 12.84 -19.23
C ASN A 133 7.74 13.11 -20.68
N VAL A 134 6.54 13.68 -20.85
CA VAL A 134 5.94 13.92 -22.19
C VAL A 134 6.80 14.81 -23.09
N ARG A 135 7.58 15.75 -22.51
CA ARG A 135 8.48 16.62 -23.29
C ARG A 135 9.60 15.81 -23.94
N GLN A 136 10.28 14.95 -23.18
CA GLN A 136 11.36 14.09 -23.71
C GLN A 136 10.87 13.15 -24.81
N LEU A 137 9.64 12.63 -24.67
CA LEU A 137 9.00 11.84 -25.73
C LEU A 137 8.78 12.66 -27.01
N ASN A 138 8.24 13.88 -26.88
CA ASN A 138 7.98 14.75 -28.02
C ASN A 138 9.28 15.19 -28.71
N ASP A 139 10.32 15.53 -27.94
CA ASP A 139 11.63 15.92 -28.47
C ASP A 139 12.27 14.78 -29.27
N THR A 140 12.18 13.54 -28.75
CA THR A 140 12.67 12.33 -29.45
C THR A 140 11.89 12.09 -30.75
N ALA A 141 10.56 12.23 -30.72
CA ALA A 141 9.73 12.05 -31.91
C ALA A 141 10.02 13.09 -33.01
N ALA A 142 10.27 14.35 -32.61
CA ALA A 142 10.66 15.41 -33.53
C ALA A 142 12.03 15.15 -34.17
N GLN A 143 13.00 14.64 -33.39
CA GLN A 143 14.32 14.26 -33.90
C GLN A 143 14.23 13.14 -34.95
N THR A 144 13.47 12.07 -34.66
CA THR A 144 13.30 10.95 -35.60
C THR A 144 12.67 11.38 -36.93
N LEU A 145 11.77 12.37 -36.92
CA LEU A 145 11.17 12.93 -38.13
C LEU A 145 12.16 13.79 -38.92
N ALA A 146 13.11 14.45 -38.26
CA ALA A 146 14.16 15.23 -38.92
C ALA A 146 15.24 14.34 -39.55
N ASP A 147 15.44 13.14 -39.01
CA ASP A 147 16.41 12.15 -39.50
C ASP A 147 15.86 11.24 -40.63
N ALA A 148 14.57 11.36 -40.98
CA ALA A 148 13.87 10.59 -42.01
C ALA A 148 13.84 11.29 -43.38
#